data_AF-A0A2D7I0X4-F1
#
_entry.id   AF-A0A2D7I0X4-F1
#
_cell.length_a   1.000
_cell.length_b   1.000
_cell.length_c   1.000
_cell.angle_alpha   90.00
_cell.angle_beta   90.00
_cell.angle_gamma   90.00
#
_symmetry.space_group_name_H-M   'P 1'
#
loop_
_entity.id
_entity.type
_entity.pdbx_description
1 polymer ?
#
loop_
_entity_poly.entity_id
_entity_poly.type
_entity_poly.pdbx_seq_one_letter_code
_entity_poly.pdbx_strand_id
1 'polypeptide(L)'
;MIESTMSNDLYDDPRKLSAMIARAASLAGEHKVSSALVGMAAEEGDPAFPDYIAYLQSALRVEDGIFRMTRERAVVHLADVDLDQAVLVLERLSAEFADQFPAQDPPQFYMRIYEANPGKDEELKVRDVLTEIFKPPTLH
;
A
#
# COMPACT_ATOMS: atom_id res chain seq x y z
N MET A 1 29.31 -22.09 6.63
CA MET A 1 29.11 -20.63 6.64
C MET A 1 28.07 -20.36 5.58
N ILE A 2 26.82 -20.14 5.99
CA ILE A 2 25.76 -19.73 5.07
C ILE A 2 25.73 -18.22 5.16
N GLU A 3 26.04 -17.57 4.05
CA GLU A 3 26.07 -16.13 3.90
C GLU A 3 24.71 -15.54 4.28
N SER A 4 24.68 -14.84 5.42
CA SER A 4 23.59 -13.95 5.77
C SER A 4 23.64 -12.73 4.85
N THR A 5 23.09 -12.85 3.66
CA THR A 5 22.71 -11.68 2.83
C THR A 5 21.44 -11.07 3.45
N MET A 6 21.53 -10.59 4.69
CA MET A 6 20.53 -9.73 5.29
C MET A 6 21.05 -8.30 5.27
N SER A 7 20.18 -7.39 4.82
CA SER A 7 20.25 -5.93 4.99
C SER A 7 20.87 -5.14 3.82
N ASN A 8 20.06 -4.88 2.78
CA ASN A 8 20.08 -3.54 2.16
C ASN A 8 18.84 -3.16 1.32
N ASP A 9 17.86 -4.06 1.12
CA ASP A 9 16.61 -3.75 0.40
C ASP A 9 15.44 -3.48 1.37
N LEU A 10 15.69 -2.73 2.45
CA LEU A 10 14.66 -2.46 3.46
C LEU A 10 13.58 -1.50 2.95
N TYR A 11 13.91 -0.68 1.95
CA TYR A 11 13.05 0.37 1.41
C TYR A 11 13.13 0.39 -0.12
N ASP A 12 11.99 0.66 -0.75
CA ASP A 12 11.92 0.74 -2.20
C ASP A 12 12.50 2.07 -2.71
N ASP A 13 13.13 2.02 -3.90
CA ASP A 13 13.66 3.20 -4.57
C ASP A 13 12.54 4.22 -4.86
N PRO A 14 12.68 5.51 -4.52
CA PRO A 14 11.60 6.49 -4.68
C PRO A 14 11.08 6.63 -6.11
N ARG A 15 11.85 6.20 -7.12
CA ARG A 15 11.39 6.13 -8.51
C ARG A 15 10.26 5.11 -8.70
N LYS A 16 10.23 4.04 -7.91
CA LYS A 16 9.15 3.04 -7.92
C LYS A 16 7.82 3.66 -7.47
N LEU A 17 7.82 4.50 -6.44
CA LEU A 17 6.61 5.20 -6.00
C LEU A 17 6.08 6.13 -7.09
N SER A 18 6.97 6.92 -7.70
CA SER A 18 6.59 7.80 -8.81
C SER A 18 6.02 7.01 -10.00
N ALA A 19 6.61 5.86 -10.34
CA ALA A 19 6.12 4.99 -11.40
C ALA A 19 4.75 4.36 -11.05
N MET A 20 4.55 3.96 -9.79
CA MET A 20 3.28 3.42 -9.29
C MET A 20 2.16 4.45 -9.37
N ILE A 21 2.42 5.68 -8.94
CA ILE A 21 1.42 6.76 -8.99
C ILE A 21 1.15 7.19 -10.44
N ALA A 22 2.18 7.24 -11.29
CA ALA A 22 2.00 7.49 -12.72
C ALA A 22 1.16 6.40 -13.39
N ARG A 23 1.30 5.13 -12.97
CA ARG A 23 0.46 4.04 -13.45
C ARG A 23 -1.00 4.22 -13.03
N ALA A 24 -1.26 4.58 -11.77
CA ALA A 24 -2.61 4.89 -11.30
C ALA A 24 -3.25 6.04 -12.11
N ALA A 25 -2.47 7.10 -12.39
CA ALA A 25 -2.92 8.23 -13.22
C ALA A 25 -3.22 7.82 -14.67
N SER A 26 -2.36 6.99 -15.26
CA SER A 26 -2.53 6.45 -16.63
C SER A 26 -3.77 5.56 -16.71
N LEU A 27 -4.02 4.70 -15.70
CA LEU A 27 -5.25 3.90 -15.63
C LEU A 27 -6.49 4.79 -15.57
N ALA A 28 -6.48 5.82 -14.72
CA ALA A 28 -7.59 6.75 -14.59
C ALA A 28 -7.82 7.59 -15.85
N GLY A 29 -6.75 8.12 -16.47
CA GLY A 29 -6.84 9.00 -17.64
C GLY A 29 -7.00 8.27 -18.97
N GLU A 30 -6.06 7.40 -19.32
CA GLU A 30 -6.01 6.74 -20.63
C GLU A 30 -7.01 5.59 -20.74
N HIS A 31 -7.14 4.81 -19.67
CA HIS A 31 -7.98 3.61 -19.66
C HIS A 31 -9.37 3.84 -19.05
N LYS A 32 -9.60 4.98 -18.40
CA LYS A 32 -10.84 5.31 -17.66
C LYS A 32 -11.19 4.26 -16.60
N VAL A 33 -10.16 3.72 -15.96
CA VAL A 33 -10.26 2.68 -14.93
C VAL A 33 -9.83 3.28 -13.59
N SER A 34 -10.65 3.12 -12.55
CA SER A 34 -10.32 3.57 -11.20
C SER A 34 -9.18 2.75 -10.60
N SER A 35 -8.41 3.34 -9.70
CA SER A 35 -7.39 2.62 -8.94
C SER A 35 -7.30 3.18 -7.52
N ALA A 36 -6.97 2.32 -6.56
CA ALA A 36 -6.85 2.72 -5.16
C ALA A 36 -5.39 2.74 -4.71
N LEU A 37 -4.99 3.85 -4.11
CA LEU A 37 -3.70 4.04 -3.45
C LEU A 37 -3.94 4.06 -1.93
N VAL A 38 -3.39 3.08 -1.24
CA VAL A 38 -3.62 2.83 0.19
C VAL A 38 -2.34 3.15 0.95
N GLY A 39 -2.35 4.19 1.78
CA GLY A 39 -1.29 4.44 2.73
C GLY A 39 -1.51 3.61 3.98
N MET A 40 -0.50 2.85 4.41
CA MET A 40 -0.50 2.07 5.64
C MET A 40 0.62 2.57 6.55
N ALA A 41 0.31 2.81 7.82
CA ALA A 41 1.25 3.27 8.82
C ALA A 41 1.04 2.55 10.16
N ALA A 42 2.05 1.82 10.64
CA ALA A 42 2.06 1.20 11.97
C ALA A 42 2.76 2.07 13.03
N GLU A 43 2.61 1.68 14.29
CA GLU A 43 3.40 2.25 15.38
C GLU A 43 4.89 1.90 15.25
N GLU A 44 5.75 2.79 15.74
CA GLU A 44 7.20 2.59 15.69
C GLU A 44 7.60 1.33 16.47
N GLY A 45 8.31 0.42 15.79
CA GLY A 45 8.76 -0.83 16.39
C GLY A 45 7.77 -1.99 16.34
N ASP A 46 6.60 -1.86 15.68
CA ASP A 46 5.70 -2.98 15.43
C ASP A 46 6.42 -4.08 14.61
N PRO A 47 6.60 -5.29 15.15
CA PRO A 47 7.30 -6.37 14.46
C PRO A 47 6.42 -7.11 13.44
N ALA A 48 5.09 -7.06 13.58
CA ALA A 48 4.15 -7.74 12.71
C ALA A 48 3.93 -6.98 11.40
N PHE A 49 4.11 -5.65 11.40
CA PHE A 49 3.90 -4.84 10.19
C PHE A 49 4.80 -5.25 9.01
N PRO A 50 6.13 -5.41 9.15
CA PRO A 50 6.98 -5.88 8.06
C PRO A 50 6.58 -7.26 7.51
N ASP A 51 6.18 -8.19 8.38
CA ASP A 51 5.70 -9.51 7.99
C ASP A 51 4.37 -9.43 7.23
N TYR A 52 3.45 -8.58 7.68
CA TYR A 52 2.20 -8.31 7.00
C TYR A 52 2.41 -7.69 5.61
N ILE A 53 3.32 -6.73 5.47
CA ILE A 53 3.67 -6.14 4.17
C ILE A 53 4.31 -7.19 3.24
N ALA A 54 5.14 -8.09 3.77
CA ALA A 54 5.71 -9.20 3.00
C ALA A 54 4.63 -10.20 2.55
N TYR A 55 3.68 -10.51 3.42
CA TYR A 55 2.51 -11.31 3.07
C TYR A 55 1.71 -10.65 1.95
N LEU A 56 1.34 -9.37 2.10
CA LEU A 56 0.58 -8.64 1.08
C LEU A 56 1.30 -8.68 -0.28
N GLN A 57 2.63 -8.50 -0.29
CA GLN A 57 3.42 -8.56 -1.52
C GLN A 57 3.30 -9.91 -2.24
N SER A 58 3.10 -11.00 -1.50
CA SER A 58 2.90 -12.34 -2.06
C SER A 58 1.46 -12.65 -2.46
N ALA A 59 0.48 -11.98 -1.84
CA ALA A 59 -0.95 -12.23 -2.04
C ALA A 59 -1.60 -11.31 -3.10
N LEU A 60 -0.95 -10.19 -3.42
CA LEU A 60 -1.42 -9.22 -4.41
C LEU A 60 -1.27 -9.73 -5.86
N ARG A 61 -2.10 -9.19 -6.76
CA ARG A 61 -2.03 -9.51 -8.19
C ARG A 61 -0.78 -8.89 -8.81
N VAL A 62 -0.41 -9.36 -9.98
CA VAL A 62 0.74 -8.82 -10.74
C VAL A 62 0.56 -7.34 -11.14
N GLU A 63 -0.70 -6.88 -11.22
CA GLU A 63 -1.05 -5.50 -11.58
C GLU A 63 -1.04 -4.55 -10.38
N ASP A 64 -1.22 -5.12 -9.18
CA ASP A 64 -1.11 -4.42 -7.91
C ASP A 64 0.37 -4.17 -7.57
N GLY A 65 0.63 -3.25 -6.66
CA GLY A 65 1.99 -2.91 -6.26
C GLY A 65 2.10 -2.53 -4.81
N ILE A 66 3.27 -2.76 -4.22
CA ILE A 66 3.63 -2.28 -2.89
C ILE A 66 4.89 -1.46 -2.98
N PHE A 67 4.89 -0.32 -2.30
CA PHE A 67 6.05 0.53 -2.10
C PHE A 67 6.32 0.64 -0.61
N ARG A 68 7.45 0.09 -0.15
CA ARG A 68 7.88 0.20 1.24
C ARG A 68 8.63 1.52 1.45
N MET A 69 8.02 2.44 2.20
CA MET A 69 8.63 3.75 2.49
C MET A 69 9.61 3.66 3.66
N THR A 70 9.15 3.09 4.76
CA THR A 70 9.91 2.86 6.00
C THR A 70 9.54 1.49 6.56
N ARG A 71 10.11 1.12 7.71
CA ARG A 71 9.82 -0.17 8.34
C ARG A 71 8.35 -0.26 8.77
N GLU A 72 7.73 0.88 9.05
CA GLU A 72 6.38 1.04 9.58
C GLU A 72 5.44 1.75 8.60
N ARG A 73 5.89 2.05 7.37
CA ARG A 73 5.08 2.75 6.38
C ARG A 73 5.20 2.13 5.00
N ALA A 74 4.06 1.88 4.38
CA ALA A 74 3.98 1.37 3.02
C ALA A 74 2.82 2.03 2.25
N VAL A 75 2.95 2.04 0.93
CA VAL A 75 1.88 2.40 0.00
C VAL A 75 1.53 1.17 -0.82
N VAL A 76 0.24 0.82 -0.86
CA VAL A 76 -0.28 -0.26 -1.68
C VAL A 76 -1.10 0.34 -2.81
N HIS A 77 -0.79 -0.06 -4.04
CA HIS A 77 -1.58 0.25 -5.22
C HIS A 77 -2.41 -0.96 -5.58
N LEU A 78 -3.72 -0.79 -5.64
CA LEU A 78 -4.67 -1.76 -6.14
C LEU A 78 -5.21 -1.24 -7.48
N ALA A 79 -4.95 -2.00 -8.55
CA ALA A 79 -5.39 -1.63 -9.89
C ALA A 79 -6.83 -2.10 -10.14
N ASP A 80 -7.57 -1.36 -10.96
CA ASP A 80 -8.94 -1.74 -11.38
C ASP A 80 -9.89 -1.97 -10.19
N VAL A 81 -9.81 -1.06 -9.21
CA VAL A 81 -10.71 -1.07 -8.05
C VAL A 81 -11.10 0.34 -7.65
N ASP A 82 -12.35 0.48 -7.26
CA ASP A 82 -12.90 1.66 -6.59
C ASP A 82 -12.71 1.55 -5.06
N LEU A 83 -13.03 2.62 -4.33
CA LEU A 83 -12.82 2.69 -2.87
C LEU A 83 -13.46 1.53 -2.09
N ASP A 84 -14.73 1.21 -2.36
CA ASP A 84 -15.43 0.10 -1.68
C ASP A 84 -14.78 -1.26 -1.96
N GLN A 85 -14.31 -1.48 -3.19
CA GLN A 85 -13.64 -2.72 -3.56
C GLN A 85 -12.26 -2.84 -2.92
N ALA A 86 -11.52 -1.73 -2.83
CA ALA A 86 -10.23 -1.69 -2.14
C ALA A 86 -10.39 -2.09 -0.66
N VAL A 87 -11.42 -1.59 0.03
CA VAL A 87 -11.73 -2.01 1.41
C VAL A 87 -11.96 -3.51 1.49
N LEU A 88 -12.83 -4.05 0.64
CA LEU A 88 -13.13 -5.50 0.64
C LEU A 88 -11.90 -6.37 0.36
N VAL A 89 -11.01 -5.93 -0.54
CA VAL A 89 -9.75 -6.64 -0.83
C VAL A 89 -8.86 -6.64 0.42
N LEU A 90 -8.69 -5.49 1.08
CA LEU A 90 -7.84 -5.38 2.27
C LEU A 90 -8.39 -6.16 3.46
N GLU A 91 -9.72 -6.12 3.69
CA GLU A 91 -10.37 -6.90 4.75
C GLU A 91 -10.20 -8.40 4.52
N ARG A 92 -10.39 -8.86 3.27
CA ARG A 92 -10.16 -10.26 2.91
C ARG A 92 -8.70 -10.67 3.17
N LEU A 93 -7.74 -9.89 2.68
CA LEU A 93 -6.31 -10.18 2.87
C LEU A 93 -5.91 -10.17 4.35
N SER A 94 -6.49 -9.27 5.15
CA SER A 94 -6.26 -9.22 6.60
C SER A 94 -6.80 -10.48 7.30
N ALA A 95 -7.99 -10.94 6.92
CA ALA A 95 -8.56 -12.18 7.45
C ALA A 95 -7.74 -13.42 7.04
N GLU A 96 -7.30 -13.48 5.78
CA GLU A 96 -6.43 -14.56 5.28
C GLU A 96 -5.07 -14.58 6.00
N PHE A 97 -4.50 -13.41 6.30
CA PHE A 97 -3.28 -13.30 7.11
C PHE A 97 -3.48 -13.85 8.52
N ALA A 98 -4.58 -13.45 9.18
CA ALA A 98 -4.89 -13.93 10.54
C ALA A 98 -5.11 -15.45 10.60
N ASP A 99 -5.67 -16.05 9.55
CA ASP A 99 -5.83 -17.51 9.43
C ASP A 99 -4.49 -18.23 9.22
N GLN A 100 -3.60 -17.67 8.40
CA GLN A 100 -2.28 -18.25 8.13
C GLN A 100 -1.28 -18.09 9.28
N PHE A 101 -1.39 -17.00 10.03
CA PHE A 101 -0.48 -16.64 11.12
C PHE A 101 -1.23 -16.44 12.46
N PRO A 102 -1.97 -17.45 12.97
CA PRO A 102 -2.82 -17.30 14.15
C PRO A 102 -2.03 -17.09 15.45
N ALA A 103 -0.73 -17.34 15.43
CA ALA A 103 0.19 -17.14 16.57
C ALA A 103 0.84 -15.75 16.57
N GLN A 104 0.65 -14.95 15.53
CA GLN A 104 1.11 -13.55 15.48
C GLN A 104 -0.02 -12.63 15.92
N ASP A 105 0.32 -11.61 16.70
CA ASP A 105 -0.62 -10.53 16.97
C ASP A 105 -0.95 -9.80 15.65
N PRO A 106 -2.22 -9.43 15.43
CA PRO A 106 -2.58 -8.66 14.25
C PRO A 106 -1.82 -7.32 14.27
N PRO A 107 -1.21 -6.91 13.16
CA PRO A 107 -0.44 -5.67 13.11
C PRO A 107 -1.36 -4.48 13.39
N GLN A 108 -0.91 -3.57 14.26
CA GLN A 108 -1.66 -2.36 14.56
C GLN A 108 -1.23 -1.25 13.62
N PHE A 109 -2.03 -1.03 12.58
CA PHE A 109 -1.76 0.02 11.60
C PHE A 109 -3.01 0.86 11.32
N TYR A 110 -2.75 2.11 10.96
CA TYR A 110 -3.72 3.01 10.36
C TYR A 110 -3.63 2.89 8.84
N MET A 111 -4.79 2.87 8.18
CA MET A 111 -4.86 2.94 6.74
C MET A 111 -5.71 4.11 6.25
N ARG A 112 -5.34 4.68 5.11
CA ARG A 112 -6.15 5.62 4.35
C ARG A 112 -6.11 5.27 2.89
N ILE A 113 -7.26 5.36 2.24
CA ILE A 113 -7.42 5.04 0.82
C ILE A 113 -7.62 6.34 0.06
N TYR A 114 -6.84 6.52 -0.99
CA TYR A 114 -7.02 7.54 -2.01
C TYR A 114 -7.45 6.85 -3.31
N GLU A 115 -8.62 7.20 -3.80
CA GLU A 115 -9.14 6.68 -5.06
C GLU A 115 -8.78 7.61 -6.21
N ALA A 116 -7.96 7.11 -7.14
CA ALA A 116 -7.66 7.77 -8.40
C ALA A 116 -8.85 7.60 -9.34
N ASN A 117 -9.58 8.68 -9.58
CA ASN A 117 -10.81 8.66 -10.35
C ASN A 117 -10.59 9.13 -11.80
N PRO A 118 -11.21 8.46 -12.79
CA PRO A 118 -11.19 8.91 -14.18
C PRO A 118 -11.69 10.34 -14.36
N GLY A 119 -10.95 11.15 -15.12
CA GLY A 119 -11.31 12.54 -15.46
C GLY A 119 -11.13 13.59 -14.36
N LYS A 120 -10.80 13.18 -13.13
CA LYS A 120 -10.40 14.08 -12.04
C LYS A 120 -8.90 14.04 -11.81
N ASP A 121 -8.32 12.86 -11.90
CA ASP A 121 -6.97 12.56 -11.45
C ASP A 121 -6.04 12.16 -12.61
N GLU A 122 -6.22 12.81 -13.78
CA GLU A 122 -5.40 12.58 -14.99
C GLU A 122 -3.92 13.00 -14.78
N GLU A 123 -3.66 13.93 -13.86
CA GLU A 123 -2.32 14.40 -13.49
C GLU A 123 -2.09 14.28 -11.96
N LEU A 124 -1.97 13.05 -11.46
CA LEU A 124 -1.63 12.81 -10.05
C LEU A 124 -0.19 13.18 -9.73
N LYS A 125 -0.01 14.01 -8.71
CA LYS A 125 1.31 14.30 -8.14
C LYS A 125 1.54 13.46 -6.90
N VAL A 126 2.72 12.85 -6.84
CA VAL A 126 3.18 12.03 -5.71
C VAL A 126 2.96 12.71 -4.36
N ARG A 127 3.29 14.00 -4.27
CA ARG A 127 3.16 14.78 -3.04
C ARG A 127 1.70 14.90 -2.56
N ASP A 128 0.76 15.12 -3.48
CA ASP A 128 -0.65 15.30 -3.13
C ASP A 128 -1.24 13.98 -2.63
N VAL A 129 -0.95 12.87 -3.32
CA VAL A 129 -1.32 11.51 -2.88
C VAL A 129 -0.76 11.21 -1.50
N LEU A 130 0.56 11.37 -1.29
CA LEU A 130 1.21 11.10 -0.01
C LEU A 130 0.62 11.95 1.12
N THR A 131 0.27 13.20 0.84
CA THR A 131 -0.34 14.11 1.82
C THR A 131 -1.71 13.62 2.25
N GLU A 132 -2.51 13.06 1.33
CA GLU A 132 -3.85 12.57 1.64
C GLU A 132 -3.81 11.22 2.38
N ILE A 133 -2.97 10.28 1.93
CA ILE A 133 -2.90 8.93 2.52
C ILE A 133 -2.13 8.87 3.85
N PHE A 134 -1.25 9.84 4.14
CA PHE A 134 -0.55 9.96 5.42
C PHE A 134 -0.96 11.20 6.23
N LYS A 135 -2.10 11.81 5.89
CA LYS A 135 -2.61 12.95 6.64
C LYS A 135 -2.75 12.57 8.12
N PRO A 136 -2.19 13.35 9.06
CA PRO A 136 -2.34 13.06 10.48
C PRO A 136 -3.84 13.04 10.83
N PRO A 137 -4.28 12.12 11.70
CA PRO A 137 -5.66 12.12 12.17
C PRO A 137 -5.95 13.49 12.79
N THR A 138 -6.88 14.23 12.20
CA THR A 138 -7.38 15.47 12.80
C THR A 138 -8.08 15.10 14.11
N LEU A 139 -7.42 15.35 15.24
CA LEU A 139 -8.06 15.33 16.55
C LEU A 139 -9.20 16.35 16.51
N HIS A 140 -10.43 15.87 16.58
CA HIS A 140 -11.63 16.67 16.84
C HIS A 140 -12.05 16.52 18.30
#